data_AF-A0A1Q6Z2L3-F1
#
_entry.id   AF-A0A1Q6Z2L3-F1
#
_cell.length_a   1.000
_cell.length_b   1.000
_cell.length_c   1.000
_cell.angle_alpha   90.00
_cell.angle_beta   90.00
_cell.angle_gamma   90.00
#
_symmetry.space_group_name_H-M   'P 1'
#
loop_
_entity.id
_entity.type
_entity.pdbx_description
1 polymer ?
#
loop_
_entity_poly.entity_id
_entity_poly.type
_entity_poly.pdbx_seq_one_letter_code
_entity_poly.pdbx_strand_id
1 'polypeptide(L)'
;MRKNNDYDALWQQEGTDIKARQRNFQKKEILVGNNAAYATFQHTIITLYNHNVLTLALLDELAREYTDTDIDSGGDTGLTTKDGKTLEEVCIGLVDPQWLPVKREDANYVNPKYWEEEERYEKWYEITNGRWEWS
;
A
#
# COMPACT_ATOMS: atom_id res chain seq x y z
N MET A 1 -65.47 -8.61 -2.97
CA MET A 1 -64.46 -8.08 -2.02
C MET A 1 -63.08 -8.45 -2.53
N ARG A 2 -62.32 -7.49 -3.07
CA ARG A 2 -60.90 -7.67 -3.43
C ARG A 2 -60.07 -6.89 -2.40
N LYS A 3 -59.43 -7.59 -1.49
CA LYS A 3 -58.33 -7.09 -0.66
C LYS A 3 -57.41 -8.28 -0.48
N ASN A 4 -56.29 -8.31 -1.19
CA ASN A 4 -55.13 -9.21 -1.00
C ASN A 4 -54.11 -8.87 -2.09
N ASN A 5 -53.51 -7.68 -2.06
CA ASN A 5 -52.39 -7.35 -2.97
C ASN A 5 -51.43 -6.29 -2.42
N ASP A 6 -51.73 -5.62 -1.30
CA ASP A 6 -50.87 -4.52 -0.82
C ASP A 6 -49.70 -5.01 0.05
N TYR A 7 -49.79 -6.20 0.65
CA TYR A 7 -48.71 -6.75 1.47
C TYR A 7 -47.53 -7.24 0.63
N ASP A 8 -47.77 -7.88 -0.52
CA ASP A 8 -46.69 -8.39 -1.38
C ASP A 8 -45.88 -7.25 -2.02
N ALA A 9 -46.51 -6.11 -2.31
CA ALA A 9 -45.84 -4.93 -2.84
C ALA A 9 -44.90 -4.28 -1.80
N LEU A 10 -45.31 -4.21 -0.53
CA LEU A 10 -44.50 -3.66 0.56
C LEU A 10 -43.28 -4.54 0.86
N TRP A 11 -43.43 -5.87 0.89
CA TRP A 11 -42.30 -6.79 1.10
C TRP A 11 -41.30 -6.82 -0.07
N GLN A 12 -41.76 -6.62 -1.30
CA GLN A 12 -40.87 -6.48 -2.45
C GLN A 12 -40.10 -5.15 -2.42
N GLN A 13 -40.76 -4.06 -2.04
CA GLN A 13 -40.17 -2.73 -1.97
C GLN A 13 -39.12 -2.62 -0.84
N GLU A 14 -39.42 -3.16 0.35
CA GLU A 14 -38.47 -3.25 1.47
C GLU A 14 -37.28 -4.19 1.14
N GLY A 15 -37.54 -5.31 0.46
CA GLY A 15 -36.49 -6.23 -0.01
C GLY A 15 -35.54 -5.59 -1.02
N THR A 16 -36.04 -4.70 -1.89
CA THR A 16 -35.20 -3.92 -2.82
C THR A 16 -34.39 -2.83 -2.12
N ASP A 17 -34.95 -2.18 -1.10
CA ASP A 17 -34.26 -1.14 -0.33
C ASP A 17 -33.17 -1.74 0.58
N ILE A 18 -33.41 -2.93 1.16
CA ILE A 18 -32.38 -3.68 1.91
C ILE A 18 -31.23 -4.11 0.99
N LYS A 19 -31.51 -4.61 -0.23
CA LYS A 19 -30.47 -4.95 -1.21
C LYS A 19 -29.73 -3.74 -1.75
N ALA A 20 -30.39 -2.58 -1.85
CA ALA A 20 -29.75 -1.32 -2.24
C ALA A 20 -28.88 -0.78 -1.10
N ARG A 21 -29.34 -0.83 0.15
CA ARG A 21 -28.55 -0.50 1.35
C ARG A 21 -27.37 -1.45 1.54
N GLN A 22 -27.54 -2.76 1.35
CA GLN A 22 -26.44 -3.74 1.38
C GLN A 22 -25.42 -3.49 0.26
N ARG A 23 -25.86 -3.18 -0.97
CA ARG A 23 -24.96 -2.76 -2.06
C ARG A 23 -24.24 -1.45 -1.75
N ASN A 24 -24.89 -0.51 -1.07
CA ASN A 24 -24.28 0.75 -0.68
C ASN A 24 -23.36 0.60 0.55
N PHE A 25 -23.61 -0.36 1.44
CA PHE A 25 -22.69 -0.75 2.51
C PHE A 25 -21.48 -1.52 1.97
N GLN A 26 -21.64 -2.33 0.92
CA GLN A 26 -20.52 -2.95 0.20
C GLN A 26 -19.70 -1.92 -0.58
N LYS A 27 -20.32 -0.85 -1.09
CA LYS A 27 -19.61 0.27 -1.76
C LYS A 27 -18.95 1.26 -0.81
N LYS A 28 -19.26 1.19 0.48
CA LYS A 28 -18.45 1.82 1.51
C LYS A 28 -17.39 0.80 1.92
N GLU A 29 -16.58 0.38 0.95
CA GLU A 29 -15.27 -0.20 1.25
C GLU A 29 -14.60 0.84 2.15
N ILE A 30 -14.47 0.49 3.42
CA ILE A 30 -13.41 1.02 4.24
C ILE A 30 -12.19 0.78 3.36
N LEU A 31 -11.54 1.84 2.86
CA LEU A 31 -10.22 1.76 2.25
C LEU A 31 -9.32 1.18 3.34
N VAL A 32 -9.28 -0.14 3.41
CA VAL A 32 -8.25 -0.90 4.09
C VAL A 32 -7.16 -0.92 3.05
N GLY A 33 -6.03 -0.29 3.36
CA GLY A 33 -4.87 -0.30 2.49
C GLY A 33 -4.60 -1.71 1.98
N ASN A 34 -4.15 -1.81 0.73
CA ASN A 34 -3.99 -3.07 0.03
C ASN A 34 -2.71 -3.79 0.50
N ASN A 35 -2.75 -4.29 1.73
CA ASN A 35 -1.65 -5.02 2.39
C ASN A 35 -1.17 -6.20 1.54
N ALA A 36 -2.10 -6.88 0.85
CA ALA A 36 -1.75 -8.00 -0.02
C ALA A 36 -0.92 -7.55 -1.25
N ALA A 37 -1.23 -6.38 -1.82
CA ALA A 37 -0.41 -5.79 -2.87
C ALA A 37 0.98 -5.43 -2.36
N TYR A 38 1.10 -4.84 -1.16
CA TYR A 38 2.39 -4.53 -0.55
C TYR A 38 3.25 -5.79 -0.36
N ALA A 39 2.68 -6.85 0.22
CA ALA A 39 3.37 -8.12 0.41
C ALA A 39 3.83 -8.73 -0.93
N THR A 40 2.99 -8.65 -1.97
CA THR A 40 3.31 -9.15 -3.31
C THR A 40 4.43 -8.35 -3.96
N PHE A 41 4.37 -7.02 -3.84
CA PHE A 41 5.41 -6.12 -4.34
C PHE A 41 6.73 -6.39 -3.62
N GLN A 42 6.72 -6.45 -2.28
CA GLN A 42 7.89 -6.79 -1.47
C GLN A 42 8.54 -8.10 -1.93
N HIS A 43 7.76 -9.18 -2.02
CA HIS A 43 8.29 -10.48 -2.43
C HIS A 43 8.94 -10.43 -3.82
N THR A 44 8.30 -9.74 -4.76
CA THR A 44 8.78 -9.60 -6.14
C THR A 44 10.10 -8.83 -6.19
N ILE A 45 10.15 -7.64 -5.57
CA ILE A 45 11.33 -6.78 -5.58
C ILE A 45 12.52 -7.46 -4.89
N ILE A 46 12.31 -8.05 -3.71
CA ILE A 46 13.37 -8.75 -2.97
C ILE A 46 13.90 -9.95 -3.76
N THR A 47 13.02 -10.70 -4.43
CA THR A 47 13.43 -11.82 -5.29
C THR A 47 14.31 -11.33 -6.44
N LEU A 48 13.86 -10.33 -7.20
CA LEU A 48 14.60 -9.79 -8.34
C LEU A 48 15.95 -9.19 -7.93
N TYR A 49 15.98 -8.49 -6.79
CA TYR A 49 17.21 -7.96 -6.20
C TYR A 49 18.19 -9.09 -5.85
N ASN A 50 17.72 -10.14 -5.16
CA ASN A 50 18.53 -11.29 -4.76
C ASN A 50 19.07 -12.13 -5.93
N HIS A 51 18.47 -11.96 -7.12
CA HIS A 51 18.91 -12.55 -8.38
C HIS A 51 19.79 -11.60 -9.22
N ASN A 52 20.09 -10.39 -8.74
CA ASN A 52 20.85 -9.34 -9.44
C ASN A 52 20.24 -8.95 -10.79
N VAL A 53 18.91 -9.04 -10.93
CA VAL A 53 18.19 -8.67 -12.16
C VAL A 53 17.32 -7.43 -11.99
N LEU A 54 17.15 -6.94 -10.75
CA LEU A 54 16.41 -5.72 -10.49
C LEU A 54 17.20 -4.49 -10.97
N THR A 55 16.63 -3.77 -11.93
CA THR A 55 17.13 -2.47 -12.41
C THR A 55 16.13 -1.38 -12.04
N LEU A 56 16.55 -0.11 -12.04
CA LEU A 56 15.64 1.01 -11.80
C LEU A 56 14.47 1.03 -12.80
N ALA A 57 14.72 0.74 -14.07
CA ALA A 57 13.66 0.70 -15.09
C ALA A 57 12.62 -0.40 -14.81
N LEU A 58 13.09 -1.60 -14.41
CA LEU A 58 12.19 -2.70 -14.04
C LEU A 58 11.41 -2.38 -12.75
N LEU A 59 12.08 -1.77 -11.77
CA LEU A 59 11.42 -1.31 -10.55
C LEU A 59 10.30 -0.32 -10.87
N ASP A 60 10.55 0.66 -11.74
CA ASP A 60 9.54 1.65 -12.16
C ASP A 60 8.36 1.01 -12.89
N GLU A 61 8.62 0.02 -13.76
CA GLU A 61 7.56 -0.69 -14.48
C GLU A 61 6.65 -1.46 -13.51
N LEU A 62 7.24 -2.20 -12.57
CA LEU A 62 6.51 -2.96 -11.56
C LEU A 62 5.73 -2.03 -10.62
N ALA A 63 6.32 -0.91 -10.20
CA ALA A 63 5.67 0.00 -9.27
C ALA A 63 4.47 0.75 -9.88
N ARG A 64 4.51 1.02 -11.19
CA ARG A 64 3.39 1.66 -11.93
C ARG A 64 2.14 0.78 -12.03
N GLU A 65 2.25 -0.53 -11.83
CA GLU A 65 1.07 -1.41 -11.75
C GLU A 65 0.15 -1.03 -10.57
N TYR A 66 0.68 -0.29 -9.59
CA TYR A 66 -0.01 0.16 -8.38
C TYR A 66 -0.29 1.66 -8.36
N THR A 67 -0.16 2.38 -9.49
CA THR A 67 -0.57 3.78 -9.59
C THR A 67 -2.04 3.94 -9.20
N ASP A 68 -2.35 5.03 -8.48
CA ASP A 68 -3.64 5.34 -7.88
C ASP A 68 -4.17 4.28 -6.87
N THR A 69 -3.35 3.31 -6.49
CA THR A 69 -3.72 2.27 -5.50
C THR A 69 -3.21 2.67 -4.11
N ASP A 70 -4.08 2.56 -3.11
CA ASP A 70 -3.74 2.68 -1.69
C ASP A 70 -3.03 1.39 -1.24
N ILE A 71 -1.72 1.32 -1.50
CA ILE A 71 -0.86 0.19 -1.12
C ILE A 71 -0.18 0.52 0.20
N ASP A 72 -0.49 -0.25 1.23
CA ASP A 72 -0.12 0.08 2.61
C ASP A 72 1.02 -0.82 3.12
N SER A 73 2.03 -0.17 3.70
CA SER A 73 3.14 -0.79 4.42
C SER A 73 2.72 -1.74 5.55
N GLY A 74 1.47 -1.68 6.01
CA GLY A 74 0.85 -2.68 6.89
C GLY A 74 0.84 -4.10 6.34
N GLY A 75 1.14 -4.27 5.04
CA GLY A 75 1.40 -5.56 4.40
C GLY A 75 2.84 -6.08 4.49
N ASP A 76 3.75 -5.37 5.18
CA ASP A 76 5.13 -5.83 5.36
C ASP A 76 5.20 -7.23 5.99
N THR A 77 5.92 -8.14 5.35
CA THR A 77 6.12 -9.52 5.80
C THR A 77 7.42 -9.72 6.59
N GLY A 78 8.23 -8.66 6.76
CA GLY A 78 9.57 -8.73 7.34
C GLY A 78 10.61 -9.41 6.44
N LEU A 79 10.29 -9.58 5.15
CA LEU A 79 11.18 -10.20 4.18
C LEU A 79 12.33 -9.24 3.83
N THR A 80 13.56 -9.76 3.90
CA THR A 80 14.79 -9.01 3.58
C THR A 80 15.59 -9.68 2.46
N THR A 81 16.46 -8.90 1.82
CA THR A 81 17.42 -9.41 0.84
C THR A 81 18.49 -10.29 1.51
N LYS A 82 19.27 -11.01 0.69
CA LYS A 82 20.42 -11.82 1.16
C LYS A 82 21.49 -10.99 1.87
N ASP A 83 21.63 -9.71 1.53
CA ASP A 83 22.52 -8.74 2.19
C ASP A 83 21.83 -7.96 3.33
N GLY A 84 20.61 -8.34 3.70
CA GLY A 84 19.91 -7.84 4.89
C GLY A 84 19.15 -6.52 4.72
N LYS A 85 18.93 -6.06 3.48
CA LYS A 85 18.18 -4.84 3.18
C LYS A 85 16.67 -5.07 3.18
N THR A 86 15.93 -4.06 3.61
CA THR A 86 14.46 -4.03 3.51
C THR A 86 14.01 -3.65 2.09
N LEU A 87 12.69 -3.72 1.85
CA LEU A 87 12.10 -3.24 0.59
C LEU A 87 12.42 -1.76 0.34
N GLU A 88 12.20 -0.91 1.35
CA GLU A 88 12.41 0.53 1.21
C GLU A 88 13.87 0.84 0.91
N GLU A 89 14.81 0.17 1.58
CA GLU A 89 16.25 0.35 1.35
C GLU A 89 16.68 -0.05 -0.06
N VAL A 90 16.11 -1.13 -0.60
CA VAL A 90 16.36 -1.55 -2.00
C VAL A 90 15.81 -0.51 -2.97
N CYS A 91 14.57 -0.07 -2.78
CA CYS A 91 13.91 0.89 -3.65
C CYS A 91 14.60 2.26 -3.63
N ILE A 92 14.88 2.79 -2.43
CA ILE A 92 15.60 4.06 -2.25
C ILE A 92 16.99 3.96 -2.87
N GLY A 93 17.74 2.89 -2.62
CA GLY A 93 19.08 2.72 -3.18
C GLY A 93 19.13 2.62 -4.71
N LEU A 94 18.03 2.22 -5.36
CA LEU A 94 17.91 2.23 -6.82
C LEU A 94 17.49 3.59 -7.37
N VAL A 95 16.56 4.28 -6.71
CA VAL A 95 16.04 5.58 -7.15
C VAL A 95 17.04 6.70 -6.87
N ASP A 96 17.68 6.67 -5.71
CA ASP A 96 18.62 7.67 -5.21
C ASP A 96 19.83 6.99 -4.53
N PRO A 97 20.82 6.51 -5.31
CA PRO A 97 21.96 5.75 -4.78
C PRO A 97 22.88 6.52 -3.83
N GLN A 98 22.74 7.85 -3.76
CA GLN A 98 23.52 8.72 -2.88
C GLN A 98 22.76 9.09 -1.61
N TRP A 99 21.49 8.70 -1.50
CA TRP A 99 20.68 9.01 -0.35
C TRP A 99 21.23 8.35 0.90
N LEU A 100 21.31 9.14 1.97
CA LEU A 100 21.64 8.70 3.32
C LEU A 100 20.67 9.42 4.26
N PRO A 101 20.19 8.76 5.33
CA PRO A 101 19.31 9.40 6.29
C PRO A 101 20.07 10.56 6.96
N VAL A 102 19.46 11.73 7.01
CA VAL A 102 20.10 12.92 7.60
C VAL A 102 19.78 12.95 9.09
N LYS A 103 20.81 12.93 9.92
CA LYS A 103 20.63 13.08 11.36
C LYS A 103 20.08 14.48 11.66
N ARG A 104 18.87 14.57 12.18
CA ARG A 104 18.31 15.85 12.65
C ARG A 104 18.99 16.28 13.95
N GLU A 105 19.35 17.56 14.07
CA GLU A 105 20.03 18.11 15.25
C GLU A 105 19.10 18.20 16.48
N ASP A 106 17.79 18.29 16.25
CA ASP A 106 16.71 18.37 17.24
C ASP A 106 16.13 17.00 17.63
N ALA A 107 16.63 15.92 17.00
CA ALA A 107 16.29 14.56 17.35
C ALA A 107 16.75 14.25 18.79
N ASN A 108 15.89 14.53 19.76
CA ASN A 108 16.00 14.05 21.16
C ASN A 108 15.86 12.51 21.26
N TYR A 109 15.92 11.80 20.13
CA TYR A 109 15.88 10.35 20.05
C TYR A 109 17.19 9.79 20.62
N VAL A 110 17.09 9.25 21.83
CA VAL A 110 18.17 8.54 22.55
C VAL A 110 18.68 7.33 21.75
N ASN A 111 17.93 6.84 20.76
CA ASN A 111 18.29 5.73 19.90
C ASN A 111 18.36 6.19 18.43
N PRO A 112 19.55 6.10 17.79
CA PRO A 112 19.75 6.47 16.40
C PRO A 112 18.81 5.76 15.41
N LYS A 113 18.37 4.55 15.75
CA LYS A 113 17.49 3.74 14.89
C LYS A 113 16.17 4.44 14.53
N TYR A 114 15.61 5.24 15.44
CA TYR A 114 14.29 5.84 15.22
C TYR A 114 14.30 6.98 14.20
N TRP A 115 15.31 7.86 14.23
CA TRP A 115 15.36 8.95 13.25
C TRP A 115 15.76 8.45 11.86
N GLU A 116 16.60 7.41 11.77
CA GLU A 116 16.91 6.76 10.49
C GLU A 116 15.67 6.10 9.87
N GLU A 117 14.80 5.51 10.71
CA GLU A 117 13.50 4.98 10.29
C GLU A 117 12.55 6.07 9.80
N GLU A 118 12.46 7.21 10.50
CA GLU A 118 11.63 8.35 10.07
C GLU A 118 12.10 8.93 8.73
N GLU A 119 13.40 9.22 8.57
CA GLU A 119 13.95 9.76 7.31
C GLU A 119 13.76 8.78 6.15
N ARG A 120 13.94 7.48 6.40
CA ARG A 120 13.65 6.44 5.40
C ARG A 120 12.18 6.39 5.05
N TYR A 121 11.29 6.51 6.03
CA TYR A 121 9.85 6.55 5.80
C TYR A 121 9.44 7.77 4.97
N GLU A 122 9.99 8.95 5.25
CA GLU A 122 9.74 10.15 4.46
C GLU A 122 10.24 10.01 3.02
N LYS A 123 11.46 9.47 2.83
CA LYS A 123 12.00 9.22 1.49
C LYS A 123 11.21 8.16 0.73
N TRP A 124 10.76 7.11 1.42
CA TRP A 124 9.88 6.11 0.86
C TRP A 124 8.58 6.75 0.35
N TYR A 125 7.93 7.57 1.17
CA TYR A 125 6.71 8.29 0.81
C TYR A 125 6.90 9.26 -0.37
N GLU A 126 8.04 9.96 -0.44
CA GLU A 126 8.41 10.80 -1.58
C GLU A 126 8.44 9.98 -2.88
N ILE A 127 9.02 8.78 -2.83
CA ILE A 127 9.12 7.90 -4.01
C ILE A 127 7.74 7.33 -4.37
N THR A 128 7.03 6.73 -3.42
CA THR A 128 5.75 6.07 -3.70
C THR A 128 4.72 7.06 -4.22
N ASN A 129 4.60 8.23 -3.59
CA ASN A 129 3.55 9.19 -3.94
C ASN A 129 4.01 10.14 -5.04
N GLY A 130 5.29 10.51 -5.08
CA GLY A 130 5.83 11.44 -6.06
C GLY A 130 6.28 10.81 -7.37
N ARG A 131 6.94 9.65 -7.32
CA ARG A 131 7.47 8.96 -8.51
C ARG A 131 6.49 7.95 -9.10
N TRP A 132 5.82 7.19 -8.23
CA TRP A 132 4.94 6.08 -8.66
C TRP A 132 3.45 6.40 -8.53
N GLU A 133 3.11 7.55 -7.95
CA GLU A 133 1.73 8.06 -7.86
C GLU A 133 0.80 7.05 -7.14
N TRP A 134 1.28 6.44 -6.06
CA TRP A 134 0.45 5.63 -5.16
C TRP A 134 -0.48 6.55 -4.33
N SER A 135 -1.69 6.06 -4.01
CA SER A 135 -2.75 6.83 -3.32
C SER A 135 -2.60 6.86 -1.81
#